data_AF-A0A1J5D0U4-F1
#
_entry.id   AF-A0A1J5D0U4-F1
#
_cell.length_a   1.000
_cell.length_b   1.000
_cell.length_c   1.000
_cell.angle_alpha   90.00
_cell.angle_beta   90.00
_cell.angle_gamma   90.00
#
_symmetry.space_group_name_H-M   'P 1'
#
loop_
_entity.id
_entity.type
_entity.pdbx_description
1 polymer ?
#
loop_
_entity_poly.entity_id
_entity_poly.type
_entity_poly.pdbx_seq_one_letter_code
_entity_poly.pdbx_strand_id
1 'polypeptide(L)'
;MPFQFQHLPGMFRDDFLTHFTWPIHSVTGERLNWLTLPVVDKLWNPKRANKGGFIQEVTGWKPAILQPYVYLPALSSALRDY
;
A
#
# COMPACT_ATOMS: atom_id res chain seq x y z
N MET A 1 29.84 13.84 23.78
CA MET A 1 29.68 15.29 23.54
C MET A 1 28.35 15.51 22.83
N PRO A 2 27.38 16.26 23.36
CA PRO A 2 26.14 16.51 22.64
C PRO A 2 26.32 17.73 21.73
N PHE A 3 26.13 17.53 20.44
CA PHE A 3 25.99 18.57 19.42
C PHE A 3 24.63 19.24 19.62
N GLN A 4 24.59 20.27 20.45
CA GLN A 4 23.39 21.09 20.62
C GLN A 4 23.28 22.03 19.42
N PHE A 5 22.41 21.70 18.46
CA PHE A 5 22.18 22.51 17.27
C PHE A 5 21.34 23.74 17.64
N GLN A 6 22.00 24.88 17.84
CA GLN A 6 21.35 26.17 18.12
C GLN A 6 20.68 26.67 16.83
N HIS A 7 19.35 26.64 16.78
CA HIS A 7 18.59 27.31 15.73
C HIS A 7 18.71 28.83 15.95
N LEU A 8 19.42 29.51 15.07
CA LEU A 8 19.50 30.98 15.10
C LEU A 8 18.20 31.56 14.53
N PRO A 9 17.38 32.25 15.35
CA PRO A 9 16.10 32.78 14.89
C PRO A 9 16.32 33.79 13.76
N GLY A 10 15.67 33.57 12.62
CA GLY A 10 15.68 34.49 11.47
C GLY A 10 16.75 34.27 10.40
N MET A 11 17.61 33.24 10.51
CA MET A 11 18.67 32.98 9.52
C MET A 11 18.15 32.26 8.25
N PHE A 12 17.10 31.46 8.36
CA PHE A 12 16.46 30.78 7.24
C PHE A 12 15.05 31.34 7.08
N ARG A 13 14.82 32.13 6.02
CA ARG A 13 13.45 32.52 5.59
C ARG A 13 12.73 31.36 4.91
N ASP A 14 13.49 30.41 4.38
CA ASP A 14 13.01 29.20 3.74
C ASP A 14 13.32 28.01 4.65
N ASP A 15 12.28 27.38 5.18
CA ASP A 15 12.39 26.15 5.96
C ASP A 15 11.79 24.97 5.18
N PHE A 16 11.83 23.77 5.77
CA PHE A 16 11.25 22.59 5.14
C PHE A 16 9.77 22.79 4.78
N LEU A 17 9.01 23.49 5.64
CA LEU A 17 7.58 23.72 5.44
C LEU A 17 7.31 24.71 4.31
N THR A 18 8.24 25.62 4.01
CA THR A 18 8.17 26.52 2.84
C THR A 18 8.03 25.74 1.52
N HIS A 19 8.65 24.57 1.40
CA HIS A 19 8.63 23.76 0.17
C HIS A 19 7.79 22.48 0.30
N PHE A 20 7.30 22.17 1.49
CA PHE A 20 6.54 20.96 1.72
C PHE A 20 5.22 20.98 0.95
N THR A 21 4.99 19.93 0.16
CA THR A 21 3.73 19.71 -0.55
C THR A 21 3.24 18.29 -0.31
N TRP A 22 1.92 18.12 -0.21
CA TRP A 22 1.31 16.79 -0.11
C TRP A 22 1.34 16.11 -1.48
N PRO A 23 1.81 14.84 -1.58
CA PRO A 23 1.75 14.10 -2.83
C PRO A 23 0.30 13.94 -3.28
N ILE A 24 0.07 14.16 -4.58
CA ILE A 24 -1.24 14.01 -5.23
C ILE A 24 -1.17 12.98 -6.35
N HIS A 25 -2.25 12.22 -6.53
CA HIS A 25 -2.39 11.26 -7.62
C HIS A 25 -2.56 12.02 -8.95
N SER A 26 -1.73 11.72 -9.95
CA SER A 26 -1.62 12.52 -11.18
C SER A 26 -2.88 12.54 -12.05
N VAL A 27 -3.74 11.52 -11.94
CA VAL A 27 -4.97 11.42 -12.76
C VAL A 27 -6.21 11.94 -12.02
N THR A 28 -6.28 11.73 -10.70
CA THR A 28 -7.49 12.05 -9.91
C THR A 28 -7.36 13.33 -9.09
N GLY A 29 -6.13 13.83 -8.88
CA GLY A 29 -5.87 15.01 -8.05
C GLY A 29 -6.01 14.77 -6.55
N GLU A 30 -6.36 13.54 -6.13
CA GLU A 30 -6.54 13.19 -4.73
C GLU A 30 -5.20 13.13 -3.99
N ARG A 31 -5.19 13.56 -2.71
CA ARG A 31 -4.00 13.42 -1.85
C ARG A 31 -3.73 11.94 -1.58
N LEU A 32 -2.46 11.58 -1.52
CA LEU A 32 -2.04 10.22 -1.17
C LEU A 32 -2.56 9.85 0.24
N ASN A 33 -3.33 8.78 0.33
CA ASN A 33 -3.80 8.24 1.59
C ASN A 33 -2.76 7.26 2.17
N TRP A 34 -1.93 7.75 3.09
CA TRP A 34 -0.91 6.96 3.76
C TRP A 34 -1.44 5.82 4.65
N LEU A 35 -2.73 5.84 4.97
CA LEU A 35 -3.40 4.78 5.75
C LEU A 35 -3.89 3.64 4.85
N THR A 36 -3.75 3.78 3.53
CA THR A 36 -4.11 2.72 2.57
C THR A 36 -2.85 2.04 2.04
N LEU A 37 -2.91 0.71 1.94
CA LEU A 37 -1.86 -0.06 1.26
C LEU A 37 -1.85 0.34 -0.23
N PRO A 38 -0.69 0.71 -0.81
CA PRO A 38 -0.57 1.08 -2.23
C PRO A 38 -0.62 -0.15 -3.15
N VAL A 39 -1.34 -1.19 -2.75
CA VAL A 39 -1.39 -2.48 -3.43
C VAL A 39 -2.84 -2.76 -3.80
N VAL A 40 -3.15 -2.55 -5.08
CA VAL A 40 -4.42 -2.99 -5.66
C VAL A 40 -4.40 -4.51 -5.76
N ASP A 41 -5.48 -5.16 -5.32
CA ASP A 41 -5.63 -6.59 -5.52
C ASP A 41 -5.64 -6.91 -7.01
N LYS A 42 -4.72 -7.78 -7.39
CA LYS A 42 -4.58 -8.24 -8.76
C LYS A 42 -5.74 -9.21 -9.05
N LEU A 43 -6.32 -9.11 -10.23
CA LEU A 43 -7.46 -9.92 -10.66
C LEU A 43 -7.05 -10.77 -11.87
N TRP A 44 -7.60 -11.97 -11.96
CA TRP A 44 -7.55 -12.85 -13.11
C TRP A 44 -8.69 -12.53 -14.09
N ASN A 45 -8.70 -11.31 -14.64
CA ASN A 45 -9.72 -10.86 -15.60
C ASN A 45 -9.07 -10.41 -16.93
N PRO A 46 -9.54 -10.88 -18.11
CA PRO A 46 -9.01 -10.46 -19.40
C PRO A 46 -9.11 -8.95 -19.68
N LYS A 47 -9.99 -8.22 -18.96
CA LYS A 47 -10.20 -6.78 -19.09
C LYS A 47 -9.25 -5.92 -18.24
N ARG A 48 -8.39 -6.51 -17.39
CA ARG A 48 -7.41 -5.75 -16.60
C ARG A 48 -6.00 -6.34 -16.72
N ALA A 49 -5.01 -5.47 -16.84
CA ALA A 49 -3.60 -5.84 -17.00
C ALA A 49 -2.94 -6.37 -15.70
N ASN A 50 -3.57 -6.15 -14.54
CA ASN A 50 -3.04 -6.57 -13.24
C ASN A 50 -3.38 -8.05 -12.97
N LYS A 51 -2.72 -8.97 -13.68
CA LYS A 51 -2.92 -10.43 -13.55
C LYS A 51 -2.64 -10.89 -12.12
N GLY A 52 -3.69 -11.25 -11.39
CA GLY A 52 -3.62 -11.80 -10.04
C GLY A 52 -3.47 -13.31 -10.02
N GLY A 53 -3.35 -13.87 -8.82
CA GLY A 53 -3.40 -15.32 -8.66
C GLY A 53 -4.85 -15.81 -8.69
N PHE A 54 -5.14 -16.78 -9.55
CA PHE A 54 -6.45 -17.46 -9.62
C PHE A 54 -7.00 -17.85 -8.24
N ILE A 55 -6.13 -18.32 -7.33
CA ILE A 55 -6.50 -18.72 -5.97
C ILE A 55 -7.11 -17.55 -5.19
N GLN A 56 -6.51 -16.35 -5.25
CA GLN A 56 -7.03 -15.18 -4.53
C GLN A 56 -8.41 -14.76 -5.05
N GLU A 57 -8.63 -14.80 -6.36
CA GLU A 57 -9.92 -14.42 -6.94
C GLU A 57 -11.03 -15.41 -6.59
N VAL A 58 -10.74 -16.70 -6.70
CA VAL A 58 -11.76 -17.74 -6.51
C VAL A 58 -12.03 -17.99 -5.03
N THR A 59 -11.00 -17.95 -4.17
CA THR A 59 -11.13 -18.33 -2.75
C THR A 59 -11.15 -17.15 -1.79
N GLY A 60 -10.84 -15.93 -2.25
CA GLY A 60 -10.59 -14.77 -1.37
C GLY A 60 -9.31 -14.89 -0.53
N TRP A 61 -8.59 -16.01 -0.60
CA TRP A 61 -7.40 -16.25 0.20
C TRP A 61 -6.22 -15.41 -0.29
N LYS A 62 -5.59 -14.69 0.64
CA LYS A 62 -4.38 -13.92 0.41
C LYS A 62 -3.30 -14.37 1.40
N PRO A 63 -2.10 -14.77 0.95
CA PRO A 63 -1.05 -15.20 1.86
C PRO A 63 -0.59 -14.03 2.73
N ALA A 64 -0.39 -14.29 4.02
CA ALA A 64 0.39 -13.39 4.87
C ALA A 64 1.87 -13.42 4.44
N ILE A 65 2.60 -12.34 4.70
CA ILE A 65 4.03 -12.21 4.31
C ILE A 65 4.87 -13.40 4.83
N LEU A 66 4.50 -13.95 5.98
CA LEU A 66 5.20 -15.06 6.64
C LEU A 66 4.53 -16.42 6.44
N GLN A 67 3.56 -16.53 5.51
CA GLN A 67 2.86 -17.78 5.24
C GLN A 67 3.29 -18.37 3.89
N PRO A 68 4.39 -19.15 3.85
CA PRO A 68 4.89 -19.76 2.62
C PRO A 68 4.04 -20.94 2.12
N TYR A 69 3.23 -21.55 3.00
CA TYR A 69 2.44 -22.75 2.68
C TYR A 69 0.99 -22.60 3.14
N VAL A 70 0.09 -23.30 2.47
CA VAL A 70 -1.32 -23.40 2.84
C VAL A 70 -1.80 -24.84 2.65
N TYR A 71 -2.65 -25.29 3.58
CA TYR A 71 -3.28 -26.60 3.50
C TYR A 71 -4.44 -26.56 2.50
N LEU A 72 -4.35 -27.29 1.39
CA LEU A 72 -5.31 -27.20 0.28
C LEU A 72 -6.78 -27.42 0.69
N PRO A 73 -7.13 -28.37 1.59
CA PRO A 73 -8.52 -28.52 2.03
C PRO A 73 -9.10 -27.31 2.75
N ALA A 74 -8.28 -26.45 3.36
CA ALA A 74 -8.76 -25.20 3.95
C ALA A 74 -9.19 -24.18 2.88
N LEU A 75 -8.58 -24.21 1.70
CA LEU A 75 -9.01 -23.38 0.56
C LEU A 75 -10.32 -23.89 -0.03
N SER A 76 -10.52 -25.20 -0.09
CA SER A 76 -11.75 -25.78 -0.64
C SER A 76 -12.95 -25.68 0.31
N SER A 77 -12.74 -25.65 1.62
CA SER A 77 -13.81 -25.36 2.59
C SER A 77 -14.30 -23.91 2.45
N ALA A 78 -13.40 -22.95 2.26
CA ALA A 78 -13.75 -21.53 2.11
C ALA A 78 -14.63 -21.24 0.88
N LEU A 79 -14.63 -22.14 -0.12
CA LEU A 79 -15.45 -22.04 -1.33
C LEU A 79 -16.90 -22.51 -1.16
N ARG A 80 -17.22 -23.26 -0.10
CA ARG A 80 -18.56 -23.86 0.07
C ARG A 80 -19.60 -22.91 0.65
N ASP A 81 -19.18 -21.74 1.12
CA ASP A 81 -20.02 -20.77 1.82
C ASP A 81 -20.49 -19.60 0.90
N TYR A 82 -20.29 -19.72 -0.42
CA TYR A 82 -20.81 -18.84 -1.48
C TYR A 82 -21.83 -19.57 -2.37
#